data_AF-A0A3D3VYH2-F1
#
_entry.id   AF-A0A3D3VYH2-F1
#
_cell.length_a   1.000
_cell.length_b   1.000
_cell.length_c   1.000
_cell.angle_alpha   90.00
_cell.angle_beta   90.00
_cell.angle_gamma   90.00
#
_symmetry.space_group_name_H-M   'P 1'
#
loop_
_entity.id
_entity.type
_entity.pdbx_description
1 polymer ?
#
loop_
_entity_poly.entity_id
_entity_poly.type
_entity_poly.pdbx_seq_one_letter_code
_entity_poly.pdbx_strand_id
1 'polypeptide(L)'
;SRYRLGLMEFCFRTRAEELLPVALASMTAKYLREVLMMQFNCWWQQQLPGLKPTQGYPVDAKRFLADIQHLLAPLGISESLLWRSR
;
A
#
# COMPACT_ATOMS: atom_id res chain seq x y z
N SER A 1 -11.37 -17.81 15.50
CA SER A 1 -10.76 -18.11 16.81
C SER A 1 -11.00 -16.98 17.80
N ARG A 2 -11.31 -17.28 19.06
CA ARG A 2 -11.44 -16.28 20.14
C ARG A 2 -10.39 -16.55 21.21
N TYR A 3 -9.81 -15.49 21.75
CA TYR A 3 -8.79 -15.53 22.80
C TYR A 3 -9.14 -14.48 23.86
N ARG A 4 -8.73 -14.69 25.11
CA ARG A 4 -8.98 -13.75 26.21
C ARG A 4 -7.67 -13.44 26.94
N LEU A 5 -7.46 -12.18 27.28
CA LEU A 5 -6.37 -11.70 28.13
C LEU A 5 -6.94 -10.72 29.15
N GLY A 6 -7.06 -11.15 30.41
CA GLY A 6 -7.77 -10.39 31.43
C GLY A 6 -9.22 -10.11 31.03
N LEU A 7 -9.59 -8.83 30.95
CA LEU A 7 -10.92 -8.36 30.55
C LEU A 7 -11.07 -8.18 29.01
N MET A 8 -10.01 -8.32 28.24
CA MET A 8 -10.03 -8.13 26.79
C MET A 8 -10.28 -9.45 26.05
N GLU A 9 -11.13 -9.41 25.03
CA GLU A 9 -11.36 -10.52 24.10
C GLU A 9 -10.86 -10.16 22.70
N PHE A 10 -10.06 -11.05 22.12
CA PHE A 10 -9.60 -10.96 20.74
C PHE A 10 -10.35 -11.98 19.89
N CYS A 11 -10.90 -11.54 18.76
CA CYS A 11 -11.63 -12.41 17.85
C CYS A 11 -11.08 -12.28 16.43
N PHE A 12 -10.55 -13.38 15.91
CA PHE A 12 -10.06 -13.49 14.54
C PHE A 12 -11.05 -14.30 13.71
N ARG A 13 -11.55 -13.72 12.61
CA ARG A 13 -12.49 -14.35 11.69
C ARG A 13 -12.18 -13.92 10.26
N THR A 14 -12.44 -14.81 9.33
CA THR A 14 -12.58 -14.44 7.92
C THR A 14 -13.92 -13.72 7.73
N ARG A 15 -13.99 -12.82 6.75
CA ARG A 15 -15.22 -12.06 6.40
C ARG A 15 -15.84 -11.30 7.58
N ALA A 16 -15.00 -10.73 8.45
CA ALA A 16 -15.44 -10.06 9.66
C ALA A 16 -16.09 -8.68 9.42
N GLU A 17 -16.10 -8.20 8.17
CA GLU A 17 -16.80 -6.98 7.73
C GLU A 17 -18.32 -7.02 7.92
N GLU A 18 -18.91 -8.14 8.35
CA GLU A 18 -20.28 -8.19 8.87
C GLU A 18 -20.45 -7.36 10.17
N LEU A 19 -19.36 -7.13 10.91
CA LEU A 19 -19.35 -6.29 12.10
C LEU A 19 -19.03 -4.84 11.70
N LEU A 20 -19.93 -3.91 12.02
CA LEU A 20 -19.80 -2.49 11.65
C LEU A 20 -18.42 -1.87 11.97
N PRO A 21 -17.80 -2.07 13.15
CA PRO A 21 -16.48 -1.50 13.43
C PRO A 21 -15.38 -2.03 12.50
N VAL A 22 -15.46 -3.32 12.13
CA VAL A 22 -14.50 -3.95 11.21
C VAL A 22 -14.76 -3.50 9.77
N ALA A 23 -16.03 -3.40 9.37
CA ALA A 23 -16.42 -2.88 8.06
C ALA A 23 -15.88 -1.47 7.85
N LEU A 24 -16.12 -0.58 8.82
CA LEU A 24 -15.67 0.81 8.79
C LEU A 24 -14.13 0.88 8.73
N ALA A 25 -13.43 0.17 9.61
CA ALA A 25 -11.97 0.13 9.58
C ALA A 25 -11.42 -0.37 8.22
N SER A 26 -12.08 -1.36 7.62
CA SER A 26 -11.72 -1.88 6.30
C SER A 26 -11.94 -0.85 5.20
N MET A 27 -13.07 -0.14 5.20
CA MET A 27 -13.36 0.93 4.24
C MET A 27 -12.36 2.07 4.37
N THR A 28 -12.08 2.53 5.59
CA THR A 28 -11.09 3.58 5.85
C THR A 28 -9.70 3.16 5.37
N ALA A 29 -9.27 1.94 5.66
CA ALA A 29 -7.96 1.44 5.21
C ALA A 29 -7.86 1.39 3.67
N LYS A 30 -8.91 0.92 2.99
CA LYS A 30 -8.97 0.89 1.52
C LYS A 30 -8.94 2.30 0.93
N TYR A 31 -9.75 3.22 1.48
CA TYR A 31 -9.76 4.60 1.05
C TYR A 31 -8.40 5.27 1.20
N LEU A 32 -7.76 5.11 2.37
CA LEU A 32 -6.43 5.66 2.61
C LEU A 32 -5.39 5.09 1.64
N ARG A 33 -5.46 3.78 1.37
CA ARG A 33 -4.59 3.13 0.38
C ARG A 33 -4.74 3.77 -1.01
N GLU A 34 -5.96 4.00 -1.47
CA GLU A 34 -6.20 4.64 -2.78
C GLU A 34 -5.66 6.07 -2.82
N VAL A 35 -5.91 6.86 -1.77
CA VAL A 35 -5.39 8.23 -1.66
C VAL A 35 -3.86 8.27 -1.69
N LEU A 36 -3.21 7.39 -0.93
CA LEU A 36 -1.75 7.30 -0.93
C LEU A 36 -1.20 6.84 -2.28
N MET A 37 -1.86 5.89 -2.95
CA MET A 37 -1.45 5.43 -4.29
C MET A 37 -1.60 6.54 -5.35
N MET A 38 -2.64 7.36 -5.27
CA MET A 38 -2.80 8.52 -6.14
C MET A 38 -1.66 9.53 -5.93
N GLN A 39 -1.36 9.89 -4.69
CA GLN A 39 -0.28 10.83 -4.38
C GLN A 39 1.10 10.29 -4.78
N PHE A 40 1.34 9.01 -4.55
CA PHE A 40 2.56 8.32 -4.96
C PHE A 40 2.77 8.42 -6.48
N ASN A 41 1.73 8.10 -7.26
CA ASN A 41 1.79 8.21 -8.71
C ASN A 41 1.98 9.65 -9.19
N CYS A 42 1.26 10.61 -8.58
CA CYS A 42 1.37 12.02 -8.91
C CYS A 42 2.82 12.52 -8.72
N TRP A 43 3.44 12.19 -7.59
CA TRP A 43 4.82 12.59 -7.32
C TRP A 43 5.80 12.00 -8.34
N TRP A 44 5.68 10.71 -8.68
CA TRP A 44 6.56 10.09 -9.68
C TRP A 44 6.34 10.62 -11.09
N GLN A 45 5.11 10.98 -11.46
CA GLN A 45 4.81 11.61 -12.75
C GLN A 45 5.38 13.02 -12.88
N GLN A 46 5.60 13.71 -11.76
CA GLN A 46 6.34 14.99 -11.76
C GLN A 46 7.84 14.78 -12.03
N GLN A 47 8.41 13.65 -11.58
CA GLN A 47 9.82 13.31 -11.84
C GLN A 47 10.03 12.75 -13.25
N LEU A 48 9.05 11.97 -13.75
CA LEU A 48 9.07 11.38 -15.09
C LEU A 48 7.74 11.64 -15.82
N PRO A 49 7.65 12.73 -16.59
CA PRO A 49 6.47 13.02 -17.39
C PRO A 49 6.14 11.85 -18.35
N GLY A 50 4.87 11.43 -18.37
CA GLY A 50 4.41 10.31 -19.19
C GLY A 50 4.57 8.93 -18.54
N LEU A 51 5.10 8.84 -17.31
CA LEU A 51 5.15 7.59 -16.56
C LEU A 51 3.74 7.01 -16.36
N LYS A 52 3.57 5.76 -16.77
CA LYS A 52 2.32 5.04 -16.58
C LYS A 52 2.15 4.68 -15.09
N PRO A 53 1.04 5.08 -14.44
CA PRO A 53 0.85 4.91 -13.01
C PRO A 53 0.83 3.43 -12.61
N THR A 54 1.21 3.15 -11.37
CA THR A 54 1.18 1.82 -10.76
C THR A 54 0.02 1.66 -9.79
N GLN A 55 -0.47 0.43 -9.69
CA GLN A 55 -1.39 -0.05 -8.68
C GLN A 55 -0.67 -0.80 -7.56
N GLY A 56 0.67 -0.86 -7.54
CA GLY A 56 1.44 -1.50 -6.46
C GLY A 56 1.26 -3.02 -6.31
N TYR A 57 0.62 -3.69 -7.27
CA TYR A 57 0.57 -5.16 -7.31
C TYR A 57 1.87 -5.73 -7.87
N PRO A 58 2.33 -6.92 -7.44
CA PRO A 58 3.67 -7.42 -7.79
C PRO A 58 4.01 -7.42 -9.29
N VAL A 59 3.06 -7.74 -10.15
CA VAL A 59 3.26 -7.75 -11.61
C VAL A 59 3.50 -6.34 -12.15
N ASP A 60 2.68 -5.38 -11.73
CA ASP A 60 2.74 -4.00 -12.19
C ASP A 60 3.86 -3.19 -11.48
N ALA A 61 4.14 -3.49 -10.21
CA ALA A 61 5.20 -2.87 -9.44
C ALA A 61 6.60 -3.14 -10.03
N LYS A 62 6.82 -4.34 -10.60
CA LYS A 62 8.09 -4.66 -11.31
C LYS A 62 8.31 -3.79 -12.54
N ARG A 63 7.26 -3.61 -13.37
CA ARG A 63 7.29 -2.69 -14.51
C ARG A 63 7.60 -1.28 -14.03
N PHE A 64 6.83 -0.79 -13.06
CA PHE A 64 7.00 0.56 -12.55
C PHE A 64 8.42 0.80 -12.02
N LEU A 65 8.99 -0.14 -11.27
CA LEU A 65 10.35 -0.07 -10.78
C LEU A 65 11.37 0.04 -11.92
N ALA A 66 11.23 -0.78 -12.97
CA ALA A 66 12.10 -0.70 -14.14
C ALA A 66 11.98 0.68 -14.83
N ASP A 67 10.78 1.23 -14.93
CA ASP A 67 10.53 2.56 -15.51
C ASP A 67 11.24 3.67 -14.72
N ILE A 68 11.30 3.59 -13.38
CA ILE A 68 11.86 4.64 -12.51
C ILE A 68 13.29 4.39 -12.02
N GLN A 69 13.88 3.21 -12.28
CA GLN A 69 15.14 2.76 -11.66
C GLN A 69 16.28 3.77 -11.86
N HIS A 70 16.37 4.35 -13.06
CA HIS A 70 17.39 5.33 -13.43
C HIS A 70 17.28 6.65 -12.66
N LEU A 71 16.13 6.93 -12.02
CA LEU A 71 15.88 8.13 -11.22
C LEU A 71 16.18 7.95 -9.73
N LEU A 72 16.34 6.71 -9.26
CA LEU A 72 16.55 6.43 -7.83
C LEU A 72 17.84 7.07 -7.30
N ALA A 73 18.96 6.88 -7.98
CA ALA A 73 20.25 7.43 -7.56
C ALA A 73 20.28 8.97 -7.61
N PRO A 74 19.85 9.65 -8.69
CA PRO A 74 19.75 11.11 -8.71
C PRO A 74 18.86 11.70 -7.61
N LEU A 75 17.78 11.01 -7.23
CA LEU A 75 16.85 11.46 -6.19
C LEU A 75 17.28 11.05 -4.78
N GLY A 76 18.38 10.31 -4.63
CA GLY A 76 18.86 9.82 -3.33
C GLY A 76 17.92 8.81 -2.68
N ILE A 77 17.10 8.10 -3.46
CA ILE A 77 16.10 7.16 -2.98
C ILE A 77 16.67 5.74 -3.01
N SER A 78 16.70 5.09 -1.85
CA SER A 78 17.03 3.67 -1.77
C SER A 78 15.89 2.81 -2.29
N GLU A 79 16.20 1.78 -3.09
CA GLU A 79 15.22 0.80 -3.58
C GLU A 79 14.46 0.09 -2.44
N SER A 80 15.11 -0.08 -1.28
CA SER A 80 14.50 -0.68 -0.08
C SER A 80 13.32 0.11 0.49
N LEU A 81 13.18 1.40 0.16
CA LEU A 81 12.02 2.22 0.53
C LEU A 81 10.79 1.90 -0.33
N LEU A 82 11.00 1.42 -1.55
CA LEU A 82 9.94 1.10 -2.50
C LEU A 82 9.45 -0.34 -2.33
N TRP A 83 10.35 -1.25 -1.94
CA TRP A 83 10.02 -2.66 -1.84
C TRP A 83 10.12 -3.18 -0.41
N ARG A 84 9.03 -3.76 0.08
CA ARG A 84 9.03 -4.43 1.38
C ARG A 84 9.73 -5.79 1.27
N SER A 85 10.98 -5.87 1.70
CA SER A 85 11.68 -7.13 1.98
C SER A 85 10.94 -7.86 3.11
N ARG A 86 10.60 -9.14 2.90
CA ARG A 86 10.01 -10.00 3.93
C ARG A 86 11.07 -10.97 4.44
#